data_AF-A0A957X605-F1
#
_entry.id   AF-A0A957X605-F1
#
_cell.length_a   1.000
_cell.length_b   1.000
_cell.length_c   1.000
_cell.angle_alpha   90.00
_cell.angle_beta   90.00
_cell.angle_gamma   90.00
#
_symmetry.space_group_name_H-M   'P 1'
#
loop_
_entity.id
_entity.type
_entity.pdbx_description
1 polymer ?
#
loop_
_entity_poly.entity_id
_entity_poly.type
_entity_poly.pdbx_seq_one_letter_code
_entity_poly.pdbx_strand_id
1 'polypeptide(L)'
;MISSYRRFGATLGYHLVAAALALLFVTPLVWVLANSLRTVGLPPPAQIVWVPQPLAWTNYATIFAIVPLASYVQSSLWVGLLGMTITLITASLAGFAMAQLPPRPRQWLVTFAVVTMMAPNTAMWLARFVLFRELGLIDSYGALVAPALMG
;
A
#
# COMPACT_ATOMS: atom_id res chain seq x y z
N MET A 1 9.59 1.40 46.26
CA MET A 1 8.29 0.71 46.05
C MET A 1 7.24 1.54 45.29
N ILE A 2 7.15 2.87 45.48
CA ILE A 2 6.13 3.73 44.83
C ILE A 2 6.37 3.93 43.30
N SER A 3 7.61 3.78 42.81
CA SER A 3 7.93 3.89 41.38
C SER A 3 7.40 2.75 40.50
N SER A 4 7.19 1.55 41.06
CA SER A 4 6.63 0.40 40.30
C SER A 4 5.15 0.56 39.99
N TYR A 5 4.35 1.08 40.93
CA TYR A 5 2.92 1.28 40.72
C TYR A 5 2.62 2.34 39.65
N ARG A 6 3.43 3.42 39.59
CA ARG A 6 3.29 4.46 38.56
C ARG A 6 3.69 3.97 37.16
N ARG A 7 4.66 3.05 37.07
CA ARG A 7 5.04 2.37 35.83
C ARG A 7 3.96 1.37 35.39
N PHE A 8 3.39 0.61 36.32
CA PHE A 8 2.33 -0.37 36.03
C PHE A 8 1.05 0.29 35.49
N GLY A 9 0.58 1.39 36.09
CA GLY A 9 -0.57 2.13 35.59
C GLY A 9 -0.35 2.75 34.21
N ALA A 10 0.86 3.26 33.94
CA ALA A 10 1.23 3.78 32.62
C ALA A 10 1.32 2.68 31.54
N THR A 11 1.86 1.51 31.88
CA THR A 11 1.91 0.35 30.99
C THR A 11 0.51 -0.19 30.69
N LEU A 12 -0.36 -0.30 31.70
CA LEU A 12 -1.74 -0.73 31.50
C LEU A 12 -2.52 0.26 30.63
N GLY A 13 -2.39 1.57 30.89
CA GLY A 13 -3.01 2.60 30.06
C GLY A 13 -2.54 2.56 28.61
N TYR A 14 -1.23 2.36 28.38
CA TYR A 14 -0.67 2.17 27.04
C TYR A 14 -1.29 0.96 26.33
N HIS A 15 -1.39 -0.20 27.00
CA HIS A 15 -1.98 -1.40 26.39
C HIS A 15 -3.47 -1.23 26.06
N LEU A 16 -4.24 -0.54 26.92
CA LEU A 16 -5.64 -0.25 26.66
C LEU A 16 -5.83 0.66 25.44
N VAL A 17 -5.03 1.72 25.34
CA VAL A 17 -5.04 2.61 24.17
C VAL A 17 -4.62 1.86 22.90
N ALA A 18 -3.56 1.06 22.97
CA ALA A 18 -3.11 0.24 21.84
C ALA A 18 -4.18 -0.77 21.40
N ALA A 19 -4.86 -1.42 22.34
CA ALA A 19 -5.95 -2.35 22.05
C ALA A 19 -7.16 -1.65 21.42
N ALA A 20 -7.54 -0.48 21.92
CA ALA A 20 -8.61 0.32 21.35
C ALA A 20 -8.32 0.75 19.90
N LEU A 21 -7.08 1.20 19.63
CA LEU A 21 -6.63 1.53 18.28
C LEU A 21 -6.61 0.30 17.38
N ALA A 22 -6.09 -0.83 17.87
CA ALA A 22 -6.09 -2.08 17.12
C ALA A 22 -7.51 -2.50 16.72
N LEU A 23 -8.47 -2.45 17.65
CA LEU A 23 -9.88 -2.74 17.35
C LEU A 23 -10.45 -1.80 16.29
N LEU A 24 -10.17 -0.49 16.40
CA LEU A 24 -10.60 0.50 15.42
C LEU A 24 -10.10 0.17 14.00
N PHE A 25 -8.83 -0.23 13.85
CA PHE A 25 -8.24 -0.58 12.55
C PHE A 25 -8.64 -1.96 12.04
N VAL A 26 -8.89 -2.93 12.92
CA VAL A 26 -9.33 -4.29 12.55
C VAL A 26 -10.80 -4.32 12.11
N THR A 27 -11.62 -3.44 12.66
CA THR A 27 -13.05 -3.35 12.35
C THR A 27 -13.37 -3.31 10.84
N PRO A 28 -12.81 -2.39 10.02
CA PRO A 28 -13.07 -2.38 8.59
C PRO A 28 -12.56 -3.64 7.86
N LEU A 29 -11.49 -4.27 8.34
CA LEU A 29 -10.97 -5.50 7.75
C LEU A 29 -11.96 -6.66 7.97
N VAL A 30 -12.48 -6.80 9.19
CA VAL A 30 -13.51 -7.79 9.52
C VAL A 30 -14.78 -7.54 8.69
N TRP A 31 -15.15 -6.27 8.50
CA TRP A 31 -16.31 -5.91 7.69
C TRP A 31 -16.14 -6.28 6.20
N VAL A 32 -14.96 -6.06 5.61
CA VAL A 32 -14.69 -6.47 4.22
C VAL A 32 -14.74 -8.00 4.07
N LEU A 33 -14.20 -8.74 5.04
CA LEU A 33 -14.27 -10.21 5.05
C LEU A 33 -15.71 -10.73 5.19
N ALA A 34 -16.53 -10.09 6.00
CA ALA A 34 -17.96 -10.40 6.09
C ALA A 34 -18.66 -10.16 4.76
N ASN A 35 -18.33 -9.05 4.07
CA ASN A 35 -18.94 -8.73 2.77
C ASN A 35 -18.47 -9.66 1.65
N SER A 36 -17.23 -10.16 1.65
CA SER A 36 -16.77 -11.12 0.64
C SER A 36 -17.49 -12.46 0.72
N LEU A 37 -18.12 -12.78 1.85
CA LEU A 37 -18.94 -13.97 2.06
C LEU A 37 -20.43 -13.76 1.76
N ARG A 38 -20.85 -12.60 1.25
CA ARG A 38 -22.23 -12.35 0.84
C ARG A 38 -22.53 -13.01 -0.50
N THR A 39 -23.74 -13.54 -0.67
CA THR A 39 -24.19 -14.04 -1.96
C THR A 39 -24.22 -12.92 -3.00
N VAL A 40 -23.61 -13.19 -4.16
CA VAL A 40 -23.52 -12.25 -5.29
C VAL A 40 -24.92 -11.97 -5.85
N GLY A 41 -25.16 -10.73 -6.32
CA GLY A 41 -26.42 -10.32 -6.92
C GLY A 41 -27.47 -9.78 -5.93
N LEU A 42 -27.18 -9.80 -4.62
CA LEU A 42 -28.01 -9.09 -3.65
C LEU A 42 -27.69 -7.58 -3.65
N PRO A 43 -28.70 -6.71 -3.46
CA PRO A 43 -28.44 -5.30 -3.24
C PRO A 43 -27.54 -5.09 -2.01
N PRO A 44 -26.77 -3.97 -1.95
CA PRO A 44 -26.05 -3.58 -0.75
C PRO A 44 -27.00 -3.59 0.46
N PRO A 45 -26.55 -4.09 1.63
CA PRO A 45 -27.43 -4.20 2.77
C PRO A 45 -27.70 -2.80 3.31
N ALA A 46 -28.94 -2.52 3.71
CA ALA A 46 -29.32 -1.24 4.29
C ALA A 46 -28.63 -0.92 5.63
N GLN A 47 -28.00 -1.93 6.24
CA GLN A 47 -27.33 -1.87 7.53
C GLN A 47 -26.03 -2.69 7.49
N ILE A 48 -25.13 -2.44 8.45
CA ILE A 48 -23.87 -3.17 8.56
C ILE A 48 -24.15 -4.64 8.88
N VAL A 49 -23.74 -5.53 7.98
CA VAL A 49 -23.85 -6.99 8.16
C VAL A 49 -22.49 -7.53 8.58
N TRP A 50 -22.37 -7.98 9.83
CA TRP A 50 -21.13 -8.55 10.37
C TRP A 50 -20.96 -10.04 10.04
N VAL A 51 -22.07 -10.77 9.90
CA VAL A 51 -22.08 -12.19 9.53
C VAL A 51 -23.19 -12.37 8.50
N PRO A 52 -22.87 -12.62 7.22
CA PRO A 52 -23.90 -12.84 6.22
C PRO A 52 -24.56 -14.20 6.42
N GLN A 53 -25.86 -14.25 6.13
CA GLN A 53 -26.67 -15.46 6.19
C GLN A 53 -27.39 -15.59 4.84
N PRO A 54 -27.06 -16.59 4.00
CA PRO A 54 -26.06 -17.65 4.20
C PRO A 54 -24.60 -17.19 3.97
N LEU A 55 -23.64 -17.96 4.49
CA LEU A 55 -22.20 -17.77 4.23
C LEU A 55 -21.82 -18.37 2.86
N ALA A 56 -21.48 -17.51 1.89
CA ALA A 56 -21.15 -17.90 0.52
C ALA A 56 -19.63 -18.14 0.32
N TRP A 57 -19.09 -19.19 0.94
CA TRP A 57 -17.68 -19.59 0.77
C TRP A 57 -17.30 -19.89 -0.69
N THR A 58 -18.29 -20.28 -1.50
CA THR A 58 -18.13 -20.56 -2.93
C THR A 58 -17.56 -19.36 -3.69
N ASN A 59 -17.79 -18.12 -3.23
CA ASN A 59 -17.26 -16.91 -3.86
C ASN A 59 -15.74 -16.97 -4.08
N TYR A 60 -14.99 -17.56 -3.14
CA TYR A 60 -13.54 -17.69 -3.24
C TYR A 60 -13.08 -18.68 -4.32
N ALA A 61 -13.90 -19.69 -4.65
CA ALA A 61 -13.62 -20.57 -5.78
C ALA A 61 -14.14 -19.96 -7.10
N THR A 62 -15.34 -19.39 -7.07
CA THR A 62 -16.01 -18.82 -8.25
C THR A 62 -15.22 -17.65 -8.84
N ILE A 63 -14.56 -16.81 -8.02
CA ILE A 63 -13.80 -15.67 -8.53
C ILE A 63 -12.68 -16.07 -9.50
N PHE A 64 -12.03 -17.22 -9.30
CA PHE A 64 -11.01 -17.74 -10.20
C PHE A 64 -11.58 -18.23 -11.55
N ALA A 65 -12.87 -18.53 -11.59
CA ALA A 65 -13.58 -18.87 -12.82
C ALA A 65 -14.12 -17.64 -13.56
N ILE A 66 -14.43 -16.55 -12.84
CA ILE A 66 -14.95 -15.29 -13.43
C ILE A 66 -13.83 -14.44 -14.02
N VAL A 67 -12.70 -14.35 -13.32
CA VAL A 67 -11.54 -13.55 -13.75
C VAL A 67 -10.25 -14.35 -13.61
N PRO A 68 -9.21 -14.05 -14.41
CA PRO A 68 -7.89 -14.68 -14.28
C PRO A 68 -7.15 -14.13 -13.04
N LEU A 69 -7.73 -14.34 -11.86
CA LEU A 69 -7.24 -13.78 -10.59
C LEU A 69 -5.82 -14.23 -10.28
N ALA A 70 -5.49 -15.49 -10.58
CA ALA A 70 -4.14 -16.02 -10.40
C ALA A 70 -3.11 -15.24 -11.22
N SER A 71 -3.43 -14.91 -12.47
CA SER A 71 -2.57 -14.08 -13.33
C SER A 71 -2.45 -12.66 -12.79
N TYR A 72 -3.54 -12.04 -12.31
CA TYR A 72 -3.48 -10.70 -11.73
C TYR A 72 -2.61 -10.64 -10.46
N VAL A 73 -2.74 -11.63 -9.59
CA VAL A 73 -1.89 -11.76 -8.40
C VAL A 73 -0.43 -11.95 -8.80
N GLN A 74 -0.16 -12.84 -9.75
CA GLN A 74 1.20 -13.08 -10.25
C GLN A 74 1.81 -11.81 -10.87
N SER A 75 1.10 -11.12 -11.76
CA SER A 75 1.55 -9.87 -12.37
C SER A 75 1.82 -8.79 -11.33
N SER A 76 0.94 -8.64 -10.33
CA SER A 76 1.10 -7.66 -9.25
C SER A 76 2.31 -7.98 -8.36
N LEU A 77 2.50 -9.25 -8.01
CA LEU A 77 3.66 -9.70 -7.25
C LEU A 77 4.96 -9.47 -8.03
N TRP A 78 5.00 -9.82 -9.31
CA TRP A 78 6.19 -9.60 -10.15
C TRP A 78 6.54 -8.11 -10.27
N VAL A 79 5.56 -7.27 -10.60
CA VAL A 79 5.77 -5.81 -10.72
C VAL A 79 6.18 -5.21 -9.38
N GLY A 80 5.50 -5.61 -8.28
CA GLY A 80 5.80 -5.12 -6.94
C GLY A 80 7.20 -5.50 -6.47
N LEU A 81 7.61 -6.75 -6.64
CA LEU A 81 8.95 -7.22 -6.25
C LEU A 81 10.06 -6.58 -7.07
N LEU A 82 9.87 -6.47 -8.40
CA LEU A 82 10.83 -5.80 -9.27
C LEU A 82 10.95 -4.32 -8.92
N GLY A 83 9.81 -3.62 -8.80
CA GLY A 83 9.78 -2.21 -8.43
C GLY A 83 10.41 -1.95 -7.05
N MET A 84 10.10 -2.77 -6.06
CA MET A 84 10.71 -2.70 -4.72
C MET A 84 12.22 -2.90 -4.78
N THR A 85 12.69 -3.92 -5.50
CA THR A 85 14.13 -4.24 -5.59
C THR A 85 14.90 -3.11 -6.26
N ILE A 86 14.37 -2.60 -7.38
CA ILE A 86 14.96 -1.47 -8.11
C ILE A 86 15.03 -0.23 -7.20
N THR A 87 13.90 0.15 -6.61
CA THR A 87 13.81 1.33 -5.71
C THR A 87 14.76 1.20 -4.53
N LEU A 88 14.84 0.01 -3.92
CA LEU A 88 15.71 -0.23 -2.78
C LEU A 88 17.17 -0.04 -3.17
N ILE A 89 17.60 -0.55 -4.33
CA ILE A 89 18.97 -0.39 -4.81
C ILE A 89 19.26 1.08 -5.14
N THR A 90 18.40 1.74 -5.92
CA THR A 90 18.61 3.13 -6.34
C THR A 90 18.60 4.08 -5.16
N ALA A 91 17.60 3.99 -4.27
CA ALA A 91 17.47 4.85 -3.11
C ALA A 91 18.60 4.62 -2.10
N SER A 92 19.03 3.38 -1.88
CA SER A 92 20.15 3.08 -0.97
C SER A 92 21.47 3.65 -1.50
N LEU A 93 21.75 3.50 -2.81
CA LEU A 93 22.94 4.06 -3.43
C LEU A 93 22.93 5.59 -3.43
N ALA A 94 21.79 6.19 -3.78
CA ALA A 94 21.62 7.64 -3.76
C ALA A 94 21.78 8.20 -2.35
N GLY A 95 21.15 7.57 -1.35
CA GLY A 95 21.28 7.95 0.06
C GLY A 95 22.71 7.81 0.57
N PHE A 96 23.41 6.73 0.22
CA PHE A 96 24.82 6.53 0.57
C PHE A 96 25.74 7.57 -0.08
N ALA A 97 25.52 7.89 -1.36
CA ALA A 97 26.28 8.94 -2.06
C ALA A 97 26.04 10.31 -1.42
N MET A 98 24.79 10.66 -1.12
CA MET A 98 24.46 11.93 -0.45
C MET A 98 25.03 12.03 0.96
N ALA A 99 25.10 10.91 1.70
CA ALA A 99 25.66 10.88 3.04
C ALA A 99 27.16 11.26 3.07
N GLN A 100 27.89 10.95 2.00
CA GLN A 100 29.31 11.27 1.85
C GLN A 100 29.57 12.72 1.39
N LEU A 101 28.55 13.45 0.94
CA LEU A 101 28.71 14.83 0.49
C LEU A 101 28.88 15.81 1.67
N PRO A 102 29.58 16.94 1.44
CA PRO A 102 29.61 18.05 2.40
C PRO A 102 28.19 18.58 2.71
N PRO A 103 27.99 19.26 3.86
CA PRO A 103 26.65 19.62 4.34
C PRO A 103 25.83 20.46 3.36
N ARG A 104 26.47 21.43 2.67
CA ARG A 104 25.79 22.36 1.75
C ARG A 104 25.20 21.66 0.51
N PRO A 105 25.97 20.92 -0.33
CA PRO A 105 25.40 20.21 -1.49
C PRO A 105 24.42 19.11 -1.08
N ARG A 106 24.67 18.42 0.05
CA ARG A 106 23.73 17.44 0.61
C ARG A 106 22.37 18.07 0.92
N GLN A 107 22.37 19.21 1.61
CA GLN A 107 21.13 19.91 1.96
C GLN A 107 20.36 20.37 0.72
N TRP A 108 21.07 20.82 -0.33
CA TRP A 108 20.44 21.20 -1.59
C TRP A 108 19.77 20.01 -2.29
N LEU A 109 20.48 18.87 -2.41
CA LEU A 109 19.92 17.65 -3.03
C LEU A 109 18.72 17.10 -2.26
N VAL A 110 18.78 17.08 -0.93
CA VAL A 110 17.65 16.64 -0.09
C VAL A 110 16.46 17.57 -0.27
N THR A 111 16.67 18.90 -0.27
CA THR A 111 15.59 19.87 -0.47
C THR A 111 14.97 19.71 -1.86
N PHE A 112 15.79 19.52 -2.89
CA PHE A 112 15.33 19.30 -4.26
C PHE A 112 14.48 18.03 -4.37
N ALA A 113 14.94 16.91 -3.79
CA ALA A 113 14.20 15.66 -3.76
C ALA A 113 12.84 15.79 -3.03
N VAL A 114 12.78 16.53 -1.92
CA VAL A 114 11.51 16.77 -1.23
C VAL A 114 10.56 17.59 -2.10
N VAL A 115 11.05 18.64 -2.77
CA VAL A 115 10.23 19.48 -3.65
C VAL A 115 9.65 18.67 -4.82
N THR A 116 10.42 17.75 -5.42
CA THR A 116 9.90 16.89 -6.49
C THR A 116 8.86 15.88 -5.97
N MET A 117 8.98 15.39 -4.74
CA MET A 117 7.98 14.53 -4.10
C MET A 117 6.66 15.25 -3.76
N MET A 118 6.68 16.59 -3.65
CA MET A 118 5.47 17.39 -3.43
C MET A 118 4.61 17.52 -4.69
N ALA A 119 5.14 17.13 -5.86
CA ALA A 119 4.38 17.17 -7.10
C ALA A 119 3.15 16.25 -7.00
N PRO A 120 1.95 16.73 -7.40
CA PRO A 120 0.72 15.97 -7.24
C PRO A 120 0.72 14.74 -8.14
N ASN A 121 0.61 13.56 -7.53
CA ASN A 121 0.56 12.29 -8.25
C ASN A 121 -0.60 12.25 -9.27
N THR A 122 -1.72 12.91 -9.00
CA THR A 122 -2.87 13.01 -9.91
C THR A 122 -2.53 13.69 -11.24
N ALA A 123 -1.72 14.74 -11.22
CA ALA A 123 -1.27 15.41 -12.45
C ALA A 123 -0.22 14.59 -13.21
N MET A 124 0.60 13.83 -12.47
CA MET A 124 1.63 12.98 -13.07
C MET A 124 1.05 11.78 -13.83
N TRP A 125 -0.16 11.30 -13.52
CA TRP A 125 -0.77 10.18 -14.23
C TRP A 125 -0.94 10.44 -15.72
N LEU A 126 -1.53 11.58 -16.09
CA LEU A 126 -1.72 11.93 -17.50
C LEU A 126 -0.38 12.13 -18.21
N ALA A 127 0.55 12.82 -17.56
CA ALA A 127 1.88 13.05 -18.12
C ALA A 127 2.64 11.74 -18.37
N ARG A 128 2.61 10.81 -17.40
CA ARG A 128 3.21 9.47 -17.53
C ARG A 128 2.55 8.67 -18.64
N PHE A 129 1.21 8.73 -18.75
CA PHE A 129 0.48 8.04 -19.82
C PHE A 129 0.91 8.54 -21.20
N VAL A 130 0.96 9.86 -21.40
CA VAL A 130 1.42 10.44 -22.68
C VAL A 130 2.87 10.04 -22.96
N LEU A 131 3.75 10.09 -21.96
CA LEU A 131 5.15 9.68 -22.13
C LEU A 131 5.27 8.21 -22.58
N PHE A 132 4.62 7.27 -21.89
CA PHE A 132 4.67 5.86 -22.26
C PHE A 132 3.95 5.58 -23.58
N ARG A 133 2.97 6.39 -23.96
CA ARG A 133 2.34 6.36 -25.28
C ARG A 133 3.34 6.66 -26.39
N GLU A 134 4.03 7.78 -26.28
CA GLU A 134 5.02 8.22 -27.27
C GLU A 134 6.19 7.23 -27.36
N LEU A 135 6.56 6.60 -26.23
CA LEU A 135 7.58 5.55 -26.18
C LEU A 135 7.10 4.18 -26.69
N GLY A 136 5.81 4.01 -27.01
CA GLY A 136 5.24 2.74 -27.43
C GLY A 136 5.25 1.65 -26.34
N LEU A 137 5.31 2.06 -25.06
CA LEU A 137 5.41 1.17 -23.90
C LEU A 137 4.07 0.95 -23.18
N ILE A 138 2.97 1.45 -23.73
CA ILE A 138 1.61 1.22 -23.19
C ILE A 138 1.35 -0.29 -23.07
N ASP A 139 0.60 -0.67 -22.03
CA ASP A 139 0.19 -2.05 -21.74
C ASP A 139 1.36 -3.03 -21.54
N SER A 140 2.52 -2.53 -21.12
CA SER A 140 3.71 -3.34 -20.82
C SER A 140 4.09 -3.30 -19.34
N TYR A 141 4.74 -4.37 -18.87
CA TYR A 141 5.39 -4.39 -17.55
C TYR A 141 6.46 -3.29 -17.40
N GLY A 142 7.07 -2.88 -18.52
CA GLY A 142 8.04 -1.79 -18.54
C GLY A 142 7.44 -0.46 -18.09
N ALA A 143 6.24 -0.11 -18.57
CA ALA A 143 5.55 1.11 -18.13
C ALA A 143 5.12 1.06 -16.65
N LEU A 144 4.87 -0.14 -16.11
CA LEU A 144 4.52 -0.32 -14.70
C LEU A 144 5.73 -0.22 -13.77
N VAL A 145 6.89 -0.73 -14.20
CA VAL A 145 8.12 -0.75 -13.38
C VAL A 145 8.96 0.52 -13.56
N ALA A 146 8.91 1.17 -14.72
CA ALA A 146 9.73 2.35 -15.02
C ALA A 146 9.64 3.49 -13.99
N PRO A 147 8.47 3.82 -13.40
CA PRO A 147 8.41 4.81 -12.32
C PRO A 147 9.25 4.45 -11.09
N ALA A 148 9.47 3.16 -10.82
CA ALA A 148 10.29 2.69 -9.70
C ALA A 148 11.79 2.99 -9.90
N LEU A 149 12.23 3.28 -11.13
CA LEU A 149 13.59 3.76 -11.40
C LEU A 149 13.82 5.18 -10.86
N MET A 150 12.73 5.95 -10.68
CA MET A 150 12.76 7.33 -10.18
C MET A 150 12.44 7.40 -8.68
N GLY A 151 12.33 6.24 -8.01
CA GLY A 151 12.09 6.14 -6.56
C GLY A 151 13.30 6.57 -5.74
#